data_AF-A0A0N9BI37-F1
#
_entry.id   AF-A0A0N9BI37-F1
#
_cell.length_a   1.000
_cell.length_b   1.000
_cell.length_c   1.000
_cell.angle_alpha   90.00
_cell.angle_beta   90.00
_cell.angle_gamma   90.00
#
_symmetry.space_group_name_H-M   'P 1'
#
loop_
_entity.id
_entity.type
_entity.pdbx_description
1 polymer ?
#
loop_
_entity_poly.entity_id
_entity_poly.type
_entity_poly.pdbx_seq_one_letter_code
_entity_poly.pdbx_strand_id
1 'polypeptide(L)'
;DIIKGTDLWKHEDMTTLQGKLKDIFSSIYTEIKSKLGSEDPYANDATSDYTTLRSDWWEANRETIWQAMTCKPQPQRGSSDHCSGDDTPLEDYIPQRLRWIDE
;
A
#
# COMPACT_ATOMS: atom_id res chain seq x y z
N ASP A 1 -4.66 0.89 4.19
CA ASP A 1 -5.95 0.55 3.53
C ASP A 1 -6.18 1.23 2.20
N ILE A 2 -5.92 2.55 2.08
CA ILE A 2 -6.13 3.30 0.83
C ILE A 2 -5.47 2.63 -0.38
N ILE A 3 -4.17 2.29 -0.28
CA ILE A 3 -3.42 1.63 -1.36
C ILE A 3 -3.99 0.25 -1.69
N LYS A 4 -4.43 -0.53 -0.69
CA LYS A 4 -5.03 -1.85 -0.86
C LYS A 4 -6.47 -1.81 -1.39
N GLY A 5 -7.12 -0.63 -1.37
CA GLY A 5 -8.53 -0.49 -1.76
C GLY A 5 -9.51 -0.93 -0.66
N THR A 6 -9.03 -1.12 0.57
CA THR A 6 -9.82 -1.59 1.72
C THR A 6 -10.26 -0.44 2.64
N ASP A 7 -10.00 0.80 2.25
CA ASP A 7 -10.39 1.99 3.01
C ASP A 7 -11.92 2.18 3.00
N LEU A 8 -12.48 2.49 4.15
CA LEU A 8 -13.92 2.56 4.38
C LEU A 8 -14.48 3.97 4.17
N TRP A 9 -13.61 4.99 4.06
CA TRP A 9 -14.07 6.36 3.95
C TRP A 9 -14.59 6.66 2.55
N LYS A 10 -15.92 6.81 2.45
CA LYS A 10 -16.60 7.15 1.20
C LYS A 10 -16.73 8.66 1.07
N HIS A 11 -15.89 9.24 0.22
CA HIS A 11 -15.89 10.65 -0.15
C HIS A 11 -15.63 10.81 -1.66
N GLU A 12 -16.01 11.93 -2.25
CA GLU A 12 -15.79 12.21 -3.68
C GLU A 12 -14.30 12.21 -4.04
N ASP A 13 -13.48 12.84 -3.19
CA ASP A 13 -12.02 12.84 -3.35
C ASP A 13 -11.43 11.44 -3.28
N MET A 14 -11.96 10.58 -2.39
CA MET A 14 -11.52 9.18 -2.29
C MET A 14 -11.92 8.38 -3.53
N THR A 15 -13.07 8.66 -4.13
CA THR A 15 -13.47 8.04 -5.40
C THR A 15 -12.48 8.40 -6.51
N THR A 16 -12.09 9.67 -6.59
CA THR A 16 -11.10 10.15 -7.56
C THR A 16 -9.73 9.51 -7.34
N LEU A 17 -9.29 9.44 -6.08
CA LEU A 17 -8.02 8.82 -5.71
C LEU A 17 -8.00 7.32 -6.06
N GLN A 18 -9.06 6.58 -5.70
CA GLN A 18 -9.17 5.15 -6.00
C GLN A 18 -9.21 4.89 -7.51
N GLY A 19 -9.85 5.76 -8.30
CA GLY A 19 -9.81 5.69 -9.77
C GLY A 19 -8.39 5.79 -10.31
N LYS A 20 -7.61 6.78 -9.84
CA LYS A 20 -6.20 6.94 -10.24
C LYS A 20 -5.33 5.74 -9.83
N LEU A 21 -5.54 5.21 -8.62
CA LEU A 21 -4.84 4.01 -8.18
C LEU A 21 -5.17 2.81 -9.07
N LYS A 22 -6.44 2.63 -9.44
CA LYS A 22 -6.86 1.58 -10.36
C LYS A 22 -6.16 1.70 -11.72
N ASP A 23 -6.03 2.91 -12.27
CA ASP A 23 -5.33 3.12 -13.55
C ASP A 23 -3.83 2.78 -13.46
N ILE A 24 -3.18 3.14 -12.36
CA ILE A 24 -1.78 2.79 -12.10
C ILE A 24 -1.62 1.27 -12.01
N PHE A 25 -2.45 0.59 -11.20
CA PHE A 25 -2.37 -0.86 -11.04
C PHE A 25 -2.77 -1.62 -12.31
N SER A 26 -3.66 -1.06 -13.14
CA SER A 26 -3.96 -1.58 -14.47
C SER A 26 -2.73 -1.59 -15.38
N SER A 27 -1.92 -0.53 -15.30
CA SER A 27 -0.68 -0.42 -16.07
C SER A 27 0.37 -1.42 -15.58
N ILE A 28 0.56 -1.52 -14.26
CA ILE A 28 1.45 -2.51 -13.63
C ILE A 28 1.04 -3.94 -14.01
N TYR A 29 -0.26 -4.26 -13.91
CA TYR A 29 -0.81 -5.54 -14.30
C TYR A 29 -0.51 -5.89 -15.76
N THR A 30 -0.68 -4.92 -16.66
CA THR A 30 -0.38 -5.10 -18.10
C THR A 30 1.09 -5.45 -18.32
N GLU A 31 2.02 -4.81 -17.60
CA GLU A 31 3.44 -5.15 -17.67
C GLU A 31 3.74 -6.55 -17.11
N ILE A 32 3.12 -6.94 -15.99
CA ILE A 32 3.28 -8.27 -15.40
C ILE A 32 2.77 -9.34 -16.37
N LYS A 33 1.57 -9.16 -16.90
CA LYS A 33 0.96 -10.06 -17.89
C LYS A 33 1.81 -10.17 -19.15
N SER A 34 2.39 -9.07 -19.62
CA SER A 34 3.29 -9.10 -20.78
C SER A 34 4.57 -9.88 -20.52
N LYS A 35 5.04 -9.93 -19.27
CA LYS A 35 6.27 -10.65 -18.88
C LYS A 35 6.02 -12.12 -18.56
N LEU A 36 4.90 -12.44 -17.89
CA LEU A 36 4.60 -13.78 -17.37
C LEU A 36 3.62 -14.58 -18.25
N GLY A 37 2.84 -13.91 -19.11
CA GLY A 37 1.91 -14.58 -20.01
C GLY A 37 0.90 -15.45 -19.26
N SER A 38 0.95 -16.77 -19.49
CA SER A 38 0.07 -17.75 -18.83
C SER A 38 0.43 -18.05 -17.37
N GLU A 39 1.61 -17.63 -16.91
CA GLU A 39 2.06 -17.80 -15.53
C GLU A 39 1.69 -16.62 -14.63
N ASP A 40 0.95 -15.64 -15.16
CA ASP A 40 0.47 -14.47 -14.42
C ASP A 40 -0.41 -14.88 -13.23
N PRO A 41 0.04 -14.70 -11.97
CA PRO A 41 -0.73 -15.08 -10.79
C PRO A 41 -1.95 -14.16 -10.58
N TYR A 42 -2.03 -13.03 -11.29
CA TYR A 42 -3.10 -12.03 -11.18
C TYR A 42 -4.09 -12.09 -12.35
N ALA A 43 -4.10 -13.18 -13.14
CA ALA A 43 -4.89 -13.29 -14.37
C ALA A 43 -6.40 -12.96 -14.21
N ASN A 44 -6.96 -13.20 -13.02
CA ASN A 44 -8.37 -12.92 -12.69
C ASN A 44 -8.60 -11.60 -11.95
N ASP A 45 -7.52 -10.91 -11.54
CA ASP A 45 -7.56 -9.80 -10.60
C ASP A 45 -8.03 -8.47 -11.24
N ALA A 46 -7.99 -8.40 -12.57
CA ALA A 46 -8.53 -7.27 -13.33
C ALA A 46 -10.04 -7.04 -13.10
N THR A 47 -10.78 -8.11 -12.77
CA THR A 47 -12.22 -8.02 -12.46
C THR A 47 -12.51 -7.61 -11.02
N SER A 48 -11.51 -7.66 -10.15
CA SER A 48 -11.58 -7.37 -8.71
C SER A 48 -10.78 -6.13 -8.34
N ASP A 49 -10.69 -5.15 -9.25
CA ASP A 49 -9.97 -3.89 -9.06
C ASP A 49 -8.51 -4.06 -8.59
N TYR A 50 -7.87 -5.14 -9.05
CA TYR A 50 -6.49 -5.49 -8.72
C TYR A 50 -6.24 -5.71 -7.22
N THR A 51 -7.26 -6.12 -6.47
CA THR A 51 -7.17 -6.24 -5.00
C THR A 51 -6.04 -7.16 -4.52
N THR A 52 -5.77 -8.26 -5.23
CA THR A 52 -4.68 -9.18 -4.88
C THR A 52 -3.33 -8.54 -5.16
N LEU A 53 -3.14 -8.01 -6.38
CA LEU A 53 -1.94 -7.30 -6.80
C LEU A 53 -1.63 -6.11 -5.90
N ARG A 54 -2.65 -5.36 -5.47
CA ARG A 54 -2.51 -4.22 -4.56
C ARG A 54 -2.08 -4.65 -3.16
N SER A 55 -2.59 -5.79 -2.68
CA SER A 55 -2.17 -6.38 -1.40
C SER A 55 -0.71 -6.83 -1.44
N ASP A 56 -0.33 -7.55 -2.49
CA ASP A 56 1.04 -8.06 -2.65
C ASP A 56 2.03 -6.91 -2.88
N TRP A 57 1.62 -5.88 -3.63
CA TRP A 57 2.42 -4.67 -3.79
C TRP A 57 2.61 -3.95 -2.44
N TRP A 58 1.58 -3.86 -1.60
CA TRP A 58 1.72 -3.28 -0.27
C TRP A 58 2.70 -4.09 0.58
N GLU A 59 2.56 -5.41 0.61
CA GLU A 59 3.47 -6.30 1.35
C GLU A 59 4.92 -6.13 0.92
N ALA A 60 5.18 -6.04 -0.38
CA ALA A 60 6.53 -5.87 -0.91
C ALA A 60 7.16 -4.49 -0.61
N ASN A 61 6.36 -3.47 -0.28
CA ASN A 61 6.84 -2.09 -0.16
C ASN A 61 6.59 -1.44 1.23
N ARG A 62 5.84 -2.10 2.13
CA ARG A 62 5.43 -1.54 3.43
C ARG A 62 6.61 -1.09 4.29
N GLU A 63 7.72 -1.85 4.29
CA GLU A 63 8.93 -1.50 5.04
C GLU A 63 9.55 -0.20 4.55
N THR A 64 9.71 -0.05 3.24
CA THR A 64 10.24 1.17 2.62
C THR A 64 9.34 2.37 2.89
N ILE A 65 8.02 2.18 2.82
CA ILE A 65 7.04 3.24 3.13
C ILE A 65 7.15 3.64 4.60
N TRP A 66 7.27 2.67 5.51
CA TRP A 66 7.43 2.91 6.94
C TRP A 66 8.72 3.67 7.28
N GLN A 67 9.84 3.26 6.67
CA GLN A 67 11.10 3.99 6.79
C GLN A 67 10.94 5.45 6.35
N ALA A 68 10.28 5.70 5.22
CA ALA A 68 10.03 7.05 4.75
C ALA A 68 9.15 7.88 5.71
N MET A 69 8.19 7.25 6.39
CA MET A 69 7.33 7.91 7.39
C MET A 69 8.06 8.22 8.70
N THR A 70 9.00 7.37 9.10
CA THR A 70 9.72 7.47 10.38
C THR A 70 11.01 8.28 10.30
N CYS A 71 11.57 8.45 9.10
CA CYS A 71 12.73 9.33 8.86
C CYS A 71 12.40 10.77 9.27
N LYS A 72 13.03 11.26 10.34
CA LYS A 72 12.83 12.63 10.84
C LYS A 72 13.74 13.61 10.09
N PRO A 73 13.23 14.78 9.67
CA PRO A 73 14.02 15.76 8.93
C PRO A 73 15.05 16.56 9.76
N GLN A 74 15.27 16.26 11.06
CA GLN A 74 16.22 17.03 11.88
C GLN A 74 17.08 16.16 12.81
N PRO A 75 18.39 16.49 12.95
CA PRO A 75 19.22 15.92 14.00
C PRO A 75 18.78 16.50 15.34
N GLN A 76 18.18 15.68 16.21
CA GLN A 76 18.30 15.96 17.64
C GLN A 76 19.78 15.84 17.99
N ARG A 77 20.36 16.92 18.53
CA ARG A 77 21.78 17.02 18.87
C ARG A 77 22.23 15.76 19.63
N GLY A 78 22.97 14.89 18.95
CA GLY A 78 23.59 13.69 19.53
C GLY A 78 23.08 12.33 19.05
N SER A 79 22.03 12.24 18.22
CA SER A 79 21.62 10.96 17.61
C SER A 79 22.17 10.83 16.19
N SER A 80 23.02 9.83 15.93
CA SER A 80 23.60 9.54 14.61
C SER A 80 22.59 8.92 13.64
N ASP A 81 21.44 8.45 14.12
CA ASP A 81 20.58 7.58 13.35
C ASP A 81 19.32 8.35 12.93
N HIS A 82 19.32 8.88 11.71
CA HIS A 82 18.27 9.76 11.17
C HIS A 82 17.01 9.01 10.73
N CYS A 83 17.09 7.69 10.68
CA CYS A 83 16.00 6.76 10.37
C CYS A 83 16.21 5.49 11.23
N SER A 84 16.31 5.65 12.56
CA SER A 84 16.39 4.50 13.48
C SER A 84 15.20 3.59 13.19
N GLY A 85 15.51 2.43 12.60
CA GLY A 85 14.54 1.47 12.11
C GLY A 85 13.80 0.82 13.27
N ASP A 86 12.71 1.44 13.69
CA ASP A 86 11.65 0.72 14.38
C ASP A 86 11.06 -0.29 13.38
N ASP A 87 10.83 -1.51 13.86
CA ASP A 87 10.19 -2.56 13.08
C ASP A 87 8.87 -2.06 12.50
N THR A 88 8.54 -2.50 11.28
CA THR A 88 7.31 -2.03 10.63
C THR A 88 6.10 -2.51 11.45
N PRO A 89 5.24 -1.60 11.95
CA PRO A 89 4.09 -1.92 12.79
C PRO A 89 3.18 -2.95 12.12
N LEU A 90 2.52 -3.82 12.90
CA LEU A 90 1.60 -4.84 12.38
C LEU A 90 0.15 -4.35 12.24
N GLU A 91 -0.09 -3.09 12.57
CA GLU A 91 -1.38 -2.42 12.60
C GLU A 91 -2.05 -2.45 11.22
N ASP A 92 -1.28 -2.48 10.13
CA ASP A 92 -1.78 -2.54 8.75
C ASP A 92 -2.43 -3.89 8.37
N TYR A 93 -2.28 -4.94 9.21
CA TYR A 93 -2.98 -6.22 9.09
C TYR A 93 -4.28 -6.27 9.91
N ILE A 94 -4.50 -5.34 10.83
CA ILE A 94 -5.75 -5.26 11.61
C ILE A 94 -6.85 -4.64 10.73
N PRO A 95 -8.09 -5.17 10.68
CA PRO A 95 -9.17 -4.53 9.92
C PRO A 95 -9.42 -3.07 10.35
N GLN A 96 -9.56 -2.16 9.38
CA GLN A 96 -9.69 -0.72 9.65
C GLN A 96 -10.79 -0.36 10.66
N ARG A 97 -11.93 -1.05 10.62
CA ARG A 97 -13.03 -0.83 11.58
C ARG A 97 -12.60 -1.02 13.03
N LEU A 98 -11.74 -2.01 13.30
CA LEU A 98 -11.28 -2.29 14.66
C LEU A 98 -10.29 -1.22 15.13
N ARG A 99 -9.40 -0.76 14.23
CA ARG A 99 -8.49 0.35 14.56
C ARG A 99 -9.24 1.65 14.86
N TRP A 100 -10.30 1.95 14.10
CA TRP A 100 -11.14 3.14 14.35
C TRP A 100 -11.96 3.07 15.65
N ILE A 101 -12.21 1.87 16.20
CA ILE A 101 -12.91 1.72 17.48
C ILE A 101 -11.94 1.97 18.65
N ASP A 102 -10.65 1.71 18.46
CA ASP A 102 -9.61 1.83 19.49
C ASP A 102 -9.00 3.25 19.57
N GLU A 103 -9.07 4.02 18.48
CA GLU A 103 -8.58 5.41 18.36
C GLU A 103 -9.31 6.42 19.28
#